data_AF-A0A2M7CT43-F1
#
_entry.id   AF-A0A2M7CT43-F1
#
_cell.length_a   1.000
_cell.length_b   1.000
_cell.length_c   1.000
_cell.angle_alpha   90.00
_cell.angle_beta   90.00
_cell.angle_gamma   90.00
#
_symmetry.space_group_name_H-M   'P 1'
#
loop_
_entity.id
_entity.type
_entity.pdbx_description
1 polymer ?
#
loop_
_entity_poly.entity_id
_entity_poly.type
_entity_poly.pdbx_seq_one_letter_code
_entity_poly.pdbx_strand_id
1 'polypeptide(L)' 'MPMNTSARFDPDRHISAPRGQTLSCKSWLTEAAYRMIQNNLDAEVAENPAELVVYGGIGRAARDWACFDAILAAL' A
#
# COMPACT_ATOMS: atom_id res chain seq x y z
N MET A 1 7.47 -26.00 10.11
CA MET A 1 7.08 -25.00 9.10
C MET A 1 7.79 -23.71 9.47
N PRO A 2 8.74 -23.20 8.67
CA PRO A 2 9.34 -21.91 8.99
C PRO A 2 8.30 -20.82 8.75
N MET A 3 7.98 -20.05 9.78
CA MET A 3 7.15 -18.86 9.70
C MET A 3 7.96 -17.83 8.90
N ASN A 4 7.51 -17.51 7.69
CA ASN A 4 8.20 -16.62 6.75
C ASN A 4 8.38 -15.23 7.38
N THR A 5 9.58 -14.90 7.84
CA THR A 5 9.89 -13.67 8.58
C THR A 5 9.96 -12.40 7.73
N SER A 6 9.61 -12.44 6.43
CA SER A 6 9.64 -11.26 5.55
C SER A 6 8.30 -10.89 4.91
N ALA A 7 7.15 -11.26 5.50
CA ALA A 7 5.84 -10.85 4.95
C ALA A 7 5.64 -9.31 4.89
N ARG A 8 6.50 -8.55 5.56
CA ARG A 8 6.43 -7.09 5.68
C ARG A 8 7.46 -6.34 4.84
N PHE A 9 8.55 -6.98 4.42
CA PHE A 9 9.62 -6.32 3.68
C PHE A 9 9.65 -6.85 2.24
N ASP A 10 9.49 -5.95 1.28
CA ASP A 10 9.58 -6.22 -0.16
C ASP A 10 10.24 -5.00 -0.83
N PRO A 11 11.56 -5.05 -1.10
CA PRO A 11 12.30 -3.92 -1.67
C PRO A 11 12.05 -3.71 -3.16
N ASP A 12 11.50 -4.71 -3.86
CA ASP A 12 11.27 -4.66 -5.30
C ASP A 12 9.90 -4.06 -5.64
N ARG A 13 9.02 -3.89 -4.64
CA ARG A 13 7.71 -3.26 -4.81
C ARG A 13 7.81 -1.74 -4.84
N HIS A 14 7.46 -1.18 -5.99
CA HIS A 14 7.25 0.25 -6.17
C HIS A 14 5.75 0.55 -6.26
N ILE A 15 5.21 1.22 -5.24
CA ILE A 15 3.80 1.61 -5.19
C ILE A 15 3.68 3.08 -5.60
N SER A 16 2.65 3.39 -6.38
CA SER A 16 2.26 4.76 -6.69
C SER A 16 0.76 4.82 -6.93
N ALA A 17 0.11 5.93 -6.55
CA ALA A 17 -1.32 6.06 -6.75
C ALA A 17 -1.67 6.26 -8.24
N PRO A 18 -2.68 5.55 -8.79
CA PRO A 18 -3.22 5.83 -10.11
C PRO A 18 -3.64 7.30 -10.26
N ARG A 19 -3.38 7.88 -11.43
CA ARG A 19 -3.65 9.28 -11.75
C ARG A 19 -4.68 9.40 -12.87
N GLY A 20 -5.27 10.59 -13.02
CA GLY A 20 -6.28 10.86 -14.04
C GLY A 20 -7.70 10.43 -13.65
N GLN A 21 -8.61 10.46 -14.63
CA GLN A 21 -10.06 10.30 -14.41
C GLN A 21 -10.56 8.86 -14.57
N THR A 22 -9.71 7.92 -15.01
CA THR A 22 -10.06 6.51 -15.18
C THR A 22 -10.12 5.82 -13.82
N LEU A 23 -11.19 5.08 -13.56
CA LEU A 23 -11.38 4.31 -12.33
C LEU A 23 -10.75 2.92 -12.43
N SER A 24 -10.13 2.48 -11.34
CA SER A 24 -9.73 1.08 -11.11
C SER A 24 -10.84 0.32 -10.36
N CYS A 25 -11.53 1.01 -9.45
CA CYS A 25 -12.63 0.49 -8.63
C CYS A 25 -14.02 0.83 -9.23
N LYS A 26 -15.09 0.32 -8.61
CA LYS A 26 -16.48 0.48 -9.11
C LYS A 26 -17.09 1.86 -8.87
N SER A 27 -16.50 2.68 -8.01
CA SER A 27 -17.01 4.00 -7.64
C SER A 27 -15.89 4.94 -7.23
N TRP A 28 -16.12 6.26 -7.34
CA TRP A 28 -15.17 7.25 -6.83
C TRP A 28 -14.91 7.14 -5.33
N LEU A 29 -15.88 6.68 -4.54
CA LEU A 29 -15.70 6.54 -3.10
C LEU A 29 -14.69 5.43 -2.77
N THR A 30 -14.78 4.29 -3.44
CA THR A 30 -13.81 3.20 -3.25
C THR A 30 -12.48 3.48 -3.95
N GLU A 31 -12.50 4.13 -5.11
CA GLU A 31 -11.30 4.60 -5.81
C GLU A 31 -10.49 5.59 -4.95
N ALA A 32 -11.16 6.48 -4.21
CA ALA A 32 -10.50 7.43 -3.33
C ALA A 32 -9.66 6.71 -2.27
N ALA A 33 -10.25 5.70 -1.60
CA ALA A 33 -9.53 4.87 -0.64
C ALA A 33 -8.38 4.08 -1.31
N TYR A 34 -8.64 3.50 -2.49
CA TYR A 34 -7.67 2.75 -3.28
C TYR A 34 -6.44 3.59 -3.63
N ARG A 35 -6.65 4.84 -4.07
CA ARG A 35 -5.55 5.76 -4.38
C ARG A 35 -4.83 6.25 -3.14
N MET A 36 -5.56 6.60 -2.07
CA MET A 36 -4.97 7.17 -0.87
C MET A 36 -4.06 6.18 -0.13
N ILE A 37 -4.44 4.90 -0.03
CA ILE A 37 -3.56 3.90 0.59
C ILE A 37 -2.28 3.65 -0.22
N GLN A 38 -2.36 3.69 -1.56
CA GLN A 38 -1.19 3.60 -2.42
C GLN A 38 -0.32 4.86 -2.33
N ASN A 39 -0.92 6.05 -2.25
CA ASN A 39 -0.19 7.31 -2.07
C ASN A 39 0.62 7.32 -0.78
N ASN A 40 0.11 6.73 0.31
CA ASN A 40 0.85 6.58 1.56
C ASN A 40 2.13 5.73 1.42
N LEU A 41 2.24 4.91 0.37
CA LEU A 41 3.40 4.04 0.10
C LEU A 41 4.20 4.47 -1.14
N ASP A 42 3.89 5.65 -1.70
CA ASP A 42 4.68 6.23 -2.76
C ASP A 42 6.09 6.57 -2.23
N ALA A 43 7.13 6.31 -3.04
CA ALA A 43 8.52 6.53 -2.64
C ALA A 43 8.83 8.02 -2.38
N GLU A 44 8.06 8.93 -2.96
CA GLU A 44 8.18 10.38 -2.69
C GLU A 44 7.44 10.82 -1.41
N VAL A 45 6.64 9.94 -0.80
CA VAL A 45 5.77 10.25 0.34
C VAL A 45 6.19 9.50 1.61
N ALA A 46 6.48 8.20 1.49
CA ALA A 46 6.76 7.30 2.60
C ALA A 46 8.24 7.35 3.03
N GLU A 47 8.50 7.28 4.34
CA GLU A 47 9.86 7.17 4.89
C GLU A 47 10.52 5.82 4.56
N ASN A 48 9.77 4.71 4.59
CA ASN A 48 10.26 3.38 4.22
C ASN A 48 9.13 2.51 3.62
N PRO A 49 8.80 2.70 2.33
CA PRO A 49 7.66 2.03 1.70
C PRO A 49 7.85 0.51 1.55
N ALA A 50 9.09 0.02 1.43
CA ALA A 50 9.40 -1.41 1.33
C ALA A 50 8.93 -2.19 2.57
N GLU A 51 8.85 -1.54 3.72
CA GLU A 51 8.33 -2.08 4.99
C GLU A 51 6.88 -1.67 5.30
N LEU A 52 6.18 -1.07 4.34
CA LEU A 52 4.86 -0.44 4.46
C LEU A 52 4.84 0.78 5.41
N VAL A 53 5.99 1.31 5.81
CA VAL A 53 6.12 2.40 6.80
C VAL A 53 5.96 3.75 6.11
N VAL A 54 5.00 4.54 6.59
CA VAL A 54 4.70 5.88 6.07
C VAL A 54 5.53 6.93 6.80
N TYR A 55 5.35 7.06 8.12
CA TYR A 55 6.14 7.95 8.99
C TYR A 55 5.91 7.59 10.46
N GLY A 56 6.64 8.26 11.36
CA GLY A 56 6.40 8.15 12.81
C GLY A 56 6.93 6.84 13.40
N GLY A 57 8.12 6.41 12.96
CA GLY A 57 8.76 5.20 13.43
C GLY A 57 8.23 3.96 12.72
N ILE A 58 7.17 3.33 13.26
CA ILE A 58 6.58 2.09 12.70
C ILE A 58 5.12 2.28 12.24
N GLY A 59 4.70 3.53 12.00
CA GLY A 59 3.38 3.85 11.45
C GLY A 59 3.26 3.30 10.03
N ARG A 60 2.50 2.21 9.85
CA ARG A 60 2.37 1.50 8.57
C ARG A 60 1.00 1.70 7.92
N ALA A 61 0.97 1.68 6.59
CA ALA A 61 -0.27 1.73 5.81
C ALA A 61 -1.08 0.42 5.88
N ALA A 62 -0.40 -0.72 6.06
CA ALA A 62 -1.01 -2.03 6.24
C ALA A 62 -0.17 -2.91 7.19
N ARG A 63 -0.73 -4.03 7.65
CA ARG A 63 -0.08 -4.95 8.61
C ARG A 63 1.12 -5.69 7.99
N ASP A 64 0.98 -6.10 6.75
CA ASP A 64 1.92 -6.84 5.91
C ASP A 64 1.45 -6.75 4.45
N TRP A 65 2.26 -7.22 3.50
CA TRP A 65 1.96 -7.11 2.07
C TRP A 65 0.72 -7.90 1.66
N ALA A 66 0.46 -9.05 2.29
CA ALA A 66 -0.75 -9.82 2.03
C ALA A 66 -2.02 -9.06 2.44
N CYS A 67 -2.00 -8.36 3.58
CA CYS A 67 -3.10 -7.50 3.99
C CYS A 67 -3.27 -6.30 3.05
N PHE A 68 -2.16 -5.70 2.57
CA PHE A 68 -2.21 -4.61 1.60
C PHE A 68 -2.90 -5.07 0.29
N ASP A 69 -2.47 -6.21 -0.26
CA ASP A 69 -3.04 -6.78 -1.49
C ASP A 69 -4.53 -7.14 -1.29
N ALA A 70 -4.90 -7.68 -0.13
CA ALA A 70 -6.28 -7.99 0.21
C ALA A 70 -7.15 -6.73 0.34
N ILE A 71 -6.63 -5.63 0.89
CA ILE A 71 -7.33 -4.34 0.94
C ILE A 71 -7.59 -3.83 -0.47
N LEU A 72 -6.56 -3.82 -1.34
CA LEU A 72 -6.71 -3.39 -2.73
C LEU A 72 -7.73 -4.22 -3.49
N ALA A 73 -7.75 -5.54 -3.30
CA ALA A 73 -8.70 -6.45 -3.95
C ALA A 73 -10.15 -6.29 -3.45
N ALA A 74 -10.36 -5.73 -2.26
CA ALA A 74 -11.68 -5.54 -1.66
C ALA A 74 -12.36 -4.22 -2.06
N LEU A 75 -11.64 -3.27 -2.67
CA LEU A 75 -12.10 -1.91 -3.03
C LEU A 75 -12.64 -1.84 -4.48
#